data_AF-A0A822FJR0-F1
#
_entry.id   AF-A0A822FJR0-F1
#
_cell.length_a   1.000
_cell.length_b   1.000
_cell.length_c   1.000
_cell.angle_alpha   90.00
_cell.angle_beta   90.00
_cell.angle_gamma   90.00
#
_symmetry.space_group_name_H-M   'P 1'
#
loop_
_entity.id
_entity.type
_entity.pdbx_description
1 polymer ?
#
loop_
_entity_poly.entity_id
_entity_poly.type
_entity_poly.pdbx_seq_one_letter_code
_entity_poly.pdbx_strand_id
1 'polypeptide(L)' 'MPPVKDGDENRIAHLVEKYINENDVMIFSKSWCPYCKKIKQALTSANIDFYSIELD' A
#
# COMPACT_ATOMS: atom_id res chain seq x y z
N MET A 1 -11.53 4.24 11.65
CA MET A 1 -12.25 3.04 11.17
C MET A 1 -12.25 2.00 12.28
N PRO A 2 -13.32 1.22 12.44
CA PRO A 2 -13.42 0.23 13.50
C PRO A 2 -12.40 -0.90 13.24
N PRO A 3 -11.76 -1.45 14.28
CA PRO A 3 -10.74 -2.48 14.14
C PRO A 3 -11.40 -3.82 13.79
N VAL A 4 -10.82 -4.49 12.81
CA VAL A 4 -11.18 -5.85 12.37
C VAL A 4 -10.88 -6.83 13.51
N LYS A 5 -11.87 -7.66 13.87
CA LYS A 5 -11.70 -8.84 14.73
C LYS A 5 -11.82 -10.09 13.86
N ASP A 6 -10.83 -10.98 13.88
CA ASP A 6 -10.91 -12.34 14.48
C ASP A 6 -9.69 -13.20 14.09
N GLY A 7 -9.14 -13.92 15.08
CA GLY A 7 -8.40 -15.20 14.96
C GLY A 7 -7.16 -15.31 14.06
N ASP A 8 -5.96 -15.34 14.67
CA ASP A 8 -4.69 -15.87 14.11
C ASP A 8 -4.13 -15.29 12.78
N GLU A 9 -4.72 -14.20 12.25
CA GLU A 9 -4.25 -13.36 11.13
C GLU A 9 -3.37 -12.15 11.58
N ASN A 10 -3.02 -12.11 12.87
CA ASN A 10 -2.61 -10.90 13.58
C ASN A 10 -1.20 -10.33 13.28
N ARG A 11 -0.31 -11.02 12.55
CA ARG A 11 1.04 -10.47 12.25
C ARG A 11 1.07 -9.66 10.96
N ILE A 12 0.39 -10.13 9.92
CA ILE A 12 0.39 -9.48 8.61
C ILE A 12 -0.50 -8.24 8.64
N ALA A 13 -1.67 -8.32 9.29
CA ALA A 13 -2.54 -7.17 9.52
C ALA A 13 -1.79 -6.05 10.27
N HIS A 14 -1.07 -6.38 11.34
CA HIS A 14 -0.28 -5.39 12.10
C HIS A 14 0.86 -4.77 11.27
N LEU A 15 1.52 -5.56 10.42
CA LEU A 15 2.56 -5.04 9.52
C LEU A 15 1.95 -4.09 8.49
N VAL A 16 0.83 -4.48 7.88
CA VAL A 16 0.12 -3.64 6.90
C VAL A 16 -0.38 -2.36 7.54
N GLU A 17 -0.97 -2.41 8.74
CA GLU A 17 -1.39 -1.21 9.47
C GLU A 17 -0.22 -0.30 9.83
N LYS A 18 0.93 -0.86 10.22
CA LYS A 18 2.13 -0.07 10.49
C LYS A 18 2.61 0.62 9.21
N TYR A 19 2.69 -0.13 8.12
CA TYR A 19 3.08 0.37 6.81
C TYR A 19 2.13 1.48 6.30
N ILE A 20 0.83 1.36 6.51
CA ILE A 20 -0.17 2.39 6.17
C ILE A 20 -0.06 3.62 7.08
N ASN A 21 0.22 3.43 8.38
CA ASN A 21 0.38 4.57 9.29
C ASN A 21 1.71 5.32 9.08
N GLU A 22 2.77 4.63 8.64
CA GLU A 22 4.08 5.23 8.38
C GLU A 22 4.16 5.88 6.98
N ASN A 23 3.29 5.49 6.04
CA ASN A 23 3.30 6.00 4.66
C ASN A 23 1.93 6.55 4.30
N ASP A 24 1.85 7.86 4.02
CA ASP A 24 0.60 8.53 3.63
C ASP A 24 -0.05 7.90 2.38
N VAL A 25 0.77 7.37 1.46
CA VAL A 25 0.28 6.65 0.29
C VAL A 25 1.10 5.39 0.06
N MET A 26 0.42 4.24 -0.01
CA MET A 26 1.02 2.96 -0.33
C MET A 26 0.37 2.33 -1.58
N ILE A 27 1.20 1.85 -2.50
CA ILE A 27 0.82 1.26 -3.77
C ILE A 27 1.19 -0.21 -3.77
N PHE A 28 0.20 -1.08 -3.87
CA PHE A 28 0.41 -2.50 -4.11
C PHE A 28 0.36 -2.76 -5.62
N SER A 29 1.49 -3.16 -6.18
CA SER A 29 1.72 -3.34 -7.61
C SER A 29 1.90 -4.81 -7.95
N LYS A 30 1.50 -5.22 -9.17
CA LYS A 30 1.80 -6.54 -9.73
C LYS A 30 2.64 -6.37 -10.99
N SER A 31 3.59 -7.29 -11.22
CA SER A 31 4.62 -7.23 -12.28
C SER A 31 4.06 -6.95 -13.68
N TRP A 32 2.81 -7.36 -13.96
CA TRP A 32 2.12 -7.11 -15.22
C TRP A 32 0.99 -6.08 -15.10
N CYS A 33 1.23 -4.93 -14.48
CA CYS A 33 0.19 -3.91 -14.36
C CYS A 33 0.58 -2.56 -15.01
N PRO A 34 0.04 -2.23 -16.21
CA PRO A 34 0.26 -0.93 -16.82
C PRO A 34 -0.39 0.22 -16.03
N TYR A 35 -1.38 -0.08 -15.18
CA TYR A 35 -2.05 0.90 -14.33
C TYR A 35 -1.19 1.35 -13.15
N CYS A 36 -0.32 0.48 -12.61
CA CYS A 36 0.60 0.86 -11.53
C CYS A 36 1.55 1.98 -11.97
N LYS A 37 1.97 2.00 -13.24
CA LYS A 37 2.78 3.10 -13.80
C LYS A 37 2.02 4.43 -13.83
N LYS A 38 0.74 4.40 -14.22
CA LYS A 38 -0.12 5.61 -14.23
C LYS A 38 -0.32 6.18 -12.83
N ILE A 39 -0.54 5.31 -11.84
CA ILE A 39 -0.72 5.73 -10.44
C ILE A 39 0.57 6.34 -9.89
N LYS A 40 1.72 5.72 -10.12
CA LYS A 40 3.04 6.28 -9.76
C LYS A 40 3.24 7.66 -10.37
N GLN A 41 2.95 7.82 -11.67
CA GLN A 41 3.05 9.13 -12.34
C GLN A 41 2.09 10.17 -11.75
N ALA A 42 0.83 9.80 -11.49
CA ALA A 42 -0.15 10.72 -10.91
C ALA A 42 0.27 11.20 -9.51
N LEU A 43 0.80 10.30 -8.67
CA LEU A 43 1.28 10.62 -7.33
C LEU A 43 2.58 11.43 -7.35
N THR A 44 3.51 11.12 -8.26
CA THR A 44 4.71 11.95 -8.49
C THR A 44 4.34 13.35 -8.98
N SER A 45 3.37 13.48 -9.88
CA SER A 45 2.87 14.80 -10.33
C SER A 45 2.18 15.58 -9.21
N ALA A 46 1.59 14.90 -8.23
CA ALA A 46 1.05 15.51 -7.03
C ALA A 46 2.11 15.83 -5.97
N ASN A 47 3.39 15.51 -6.22
CA ASN A 47 4.50 15.65 -5.28
C ASN A 47 4.23 14.96 -3.93
N ILE A 48 3.57 13.81 -3.97
CA ILE A 48 3.26 12.99 -2.81
C ILE A 48 4.30 11.87 -2.75
N ASP A 49 4.95 11.72 -1.60
CA ASP A 49 5.80 10.57 -1.33
C ASP A 49 4.91 9.32 -1.17
N PHE A 50 5.14 8.33 -2.03
CA PHE A 50 4.39 7.08 -2.02
C PHE A 50 5.35 5.89 -1.97
N TYR A 51 4.93 4.84 -1.25
CA TYR A 51 5.69 3.60 -1.15
C TYR A 51 5.07 2.54 -2.05
N SER A 52 5.83 1.91 -2.95
CA SER A 52 5.31 0.85 -3.81
C SER A 52 5.87 -0.51 -3.48
N ILE A 53 5.01 -1.48 -3.17
CA ILE A 53 5.35 -2.88 -2.93
C ILE A 53 4.88 -3.71 -4.13
N GLU A 54 5.74 -4.60 -4.63
CA GLU A 54 5.38 -5.56 -5.68
C GLU A 54 4.98 -6.90 -5.04
N LEU A 55 3.75 -7.38 -5.32
CA LEU A 55 3.23 -8.68 -4.89
C LEU A 55 3.18 -9.66 -6.07
N ASP A 56 4.33 -10.08 -6.59
CA ASP A 56 4.35 -11.15 -7.61
C ASP A 56 3.56 -12.38 -7.15
#